data_AF-A0A6T6H7N9-F1
#
_entry.id   AF-A0A6T6H7N9-F1
#
_cell.length_a   1.000
_cell.length_b   1.000
_cell.length_c   1.000
_cell.angle_alpha   90.00
_cell.angle_beta   90.00
_cell.angle_gamma   90.00
#
_symmetry.space_group_name_H-M   'P 1'
#
loop_
_entity.id
_entity.type
_entity.pdbx_description
1 polymer ?
#
loop_
_entity_poly.entity_id
_entity_poly.type
_entity_poly.pdbx_seq_one_letter_code
_entity_poly.pdbx_strand_id
1 'polypeptide(L)'
;MSVRPDPNFIPKQDAAPVGGFIKTALEKTSPARGFKGWQLFLGSSALIFWGFSRVGAGNKKRSEQHLFERQQKYTLAPLLQSEADREYLMREKLLLERESKIMEEVPGWKIGGSTYHGTRWTPAHVCDTDKAYQKK
;
A
#
# COMPACT_ATOMS: atom_id res chain seq x y z
N MET A 1 -54.76 54.14 63.54
CA MET A 1 -53.69 55.08 63.15
C MET A 1 -53.20 54.67 61.76
N SER A 2 -53.62 55.37 60.71
CA SER A 2 -53.14 55.10 59.36
C SER A 2 -51.91 55.95 59.08
N VAL A 3 -50.75 55.29 58.94
CA VAL A 3 -49.49 55.94 58.58
C VAL A 3 -49.57 56.29 57.09
N ARG A 4 -50.11 57.46 56.77
CA ARG A 4 -50.03 57.97 55.40
C ARG A 4 -48.63 58.54 55.19
N PRO A 5 -47.97 58.23 54.05
CA PRO A 5 -46.67 58.81 53.72
C PRO A 5 -46.79 60.33 53.59
N ASP A 6 -45.70 61.01 53.89
CA ASP A 6 -45.59 62.46 53.86
C ASP A 6 -45.86 62.99 52.43
N PRO A 7 -46.69 64.04 52.30
CA PRO A 7 -47.10 64.57 50.99
C PRO A 7 -45.93 65.20 50.21
N ASN A 8 -44.77 65.40 50.86
CA ASN A 8 -43.57 65.97 50.27
C ASN A 8 -42.48 64.93 49.97
N PHE A 9 -42.76 63.63 50.13
CA PHE A 9 -41.83 62.58 49.74
C PHE A 9 -41.74 62.49 48.22
N ILE A 10 -40.57 62.76 47.67
CA ILE A 10 -40.31 62.61 46.23
C ILE A 10 -39.68 61.22 46.03
N PRO A 11 -40.43 60.21 45.54
CA PRO A 11 -39.87 58.90 45.31
C PRO A 11 -38.80 58.98 44.22
N LYS A 12 -37.57 58.60 44.55
CA LYS A 12 -36.49 58.47 43.58
C LYS A 12 -36.69 57.17 42.80
N GLN A 13 -37.51 57.25 41.76
CA GLN A 13 -37.80 56.12 40.88
C GLN A 13 -36.60 55.85 39.98
N ASP A 14 -36.23 54.59 39.80
CA ASP A 14 -35.22 54.21 38.83
C ASP A 14 -35.75 54.48 37.42
N ALA A 15 -35.02 55.27 36.66
CA ALA A 15 -35.44 55.77 35.35
C ALA A 15 -34.24 55.73 34.40
N ALA A 16 -34.54 55.54 33.12
CA ALA A 16 -33.51 55.58 32.09
C ALA A 16 -32.77 56.94 32.13
N PRO A 17 -31.45 56.97 31.87
CA PRO A 17 -30.70 58.21 31.83
C PRO A 17 -31.25 59.14 30.74
N VAL A 18 -31.05 60.45 30.90
CA VAL A 18 -31.64 61.53 30.08
C VAL A 18 -31.23 61.50 28.58
N GLY A 19 -30.44 60.51 28.14
CA GLY A 19 -30.08 60.24 26.74
C GLY A 19 -30.43 58.83 26.23
N GLY A 20 -31.16 58.03 27.01
CA GLY A 20 -31.50 56.63 26.70
C GLY A 20 -30.33 55.65 26.85
N PHE A 21 -30.59 54.36 26.70
CA PHE A 21 -29.56 53.32 26.75
C PHE A 21 -28.82 53.19 25.41
N ILE A 22 -27.58 52.71 25.46
CA ILE A 22 -26.79 52.39 24.26
C ILE A 22 -27.57 51.36 23.43
N LYS A 23 -27.67 51.59 22.12
CA LYS A 23 -28.27 50.63 21.20
C LYS A 23 -27.39 49.38 21.17
N THR A 24 -27.86 48.31 21.80
CA THR A 24 -27.23 47.00 21.72
C THR A 24 -27.52 46.41 20.34
N ALA A 25 -26.47 45.96 19.64
CA ALA A 25 -26.63 45.26 18.38
C ALA A 25 -27.21 43.86 18.67
N LEU A 26 -28.52 43.72 18.51
CA LEU A 26 -29.24 42.44 18.67
C LEU A 26 -29.08 41.53 17.44
N GLU A 27 -28.54 42.05 16.34
CA GLU A 27 -28.34 41.33 15.09
C GLU A 27 -27.04 40.50 15.09
N LYS A 28 -27.10 39.28 14.55
CA LYS A 28 -25.93 38.44 14.33
C LYS A 28 -25.13 38.98 13.14
N THR A 29 -24.01 39.64 13.39
CA THR A 29 -23.03 40.01 12.35
C THR A 29 -21.99 38.91 12.21
N SER A 30 -22.17 38.02 11.23
CA SER A 30 -21.16 37.01 10.90
C SER A 30 -20.43 37.42 9.62
N PRO A 31 -19.15 37.81 9.70
CA PRO A 31 -18.40 38.15 8.51
C PRO A 31 -18.18 36.89 7.67
N ALA A 32 -18.46 36.95 6.37
CA ALA A 32 -18.11 35.90 5.43
C ALA A 32 -16.58 35.85 5.28
N ARG A 33 -15.93 35.07 6.16
CA ARG A 33 -14.48 34.88 6.19
C ARG A 33 -14.12 33.61 5.40
N GLY A 34 -13.12 33.72 4.51
CA GLY A 34 -12.56 32.58 3.78
C GLY A 34 -12.54 32.78 2.27
N PHE A 35 -11.93 31.80 1.58
CA PHE A 35 -11.89 31.76 0.13
C PHE A 35 -13.27 31.38 -0.44
N LYS A 36 -13.62 31.97 -1.59
CA LYS A 36 -14.84 31.62 -2.31
C LYS A 36 -14.74 30.17 -2.81
N GLY A 37 -15.87 29.46 -2.93
CA GLY A 37 -15.87 28.04 -3.31
C GLY A 37 -15.12 27.72 -4.60
N TRP A 38 -15.21 28.59 -5.62
CA TRP A 38 -14.46 28.42 -6.86
C TRP A 38 -12.94 28.56 -6.68
N GLN A 39 -12.49 29.41 -5.74
CA GLN A 39 -11.06 29.58 -5.43
C GLN A 39 -10.51 28.31 -4.77
N LEU A 40 -11.29 27.69 -3.87
CA LEU A 40 -10.93 26.42 -3.26
C LEU A 40 -10.83 25.30 -4.30
N PHE A 41 -11.79 25.25 -5.24
CA PHE A 41 -11.80 24.25 -6.31
C PHE A 41 -10.60 24.42 -7.27
N LEU A 42 -10.25 25.65 -7.63
CA LEU A 42 -9.08 25.90 -8.46
C LEU A 42 -7.78 25.56 -7.71
N GLY A 43 -7.68 25.93 -6.44
CA GLY A 43 -6.51 25.64 -5.61
C GLY A 43 -6.28 24.13 -5.46
N SER A 44 -7.35 23.37 -5.14
CA SER A 44 -7.26 21.91 -5.01
C SER A 44 -6.92 21.25 -6.34
N SER A 45 -7.57 21.67 -7.43
CA SER A 45 -7.34 21.13 -8.77
C SER A 45 -5.90 21.36 -9.25
N ALA A 46 -5.34 22.56 -8.99
CA ALA A 46 -3.95 22.86 -9.33
C ALA A 46 -2.95 22.00 -8.54
N LEU A 47 -3.18 21.81 -7.24
CA LEU A 47 -2.34 20.94 -6.40
C LEU A 47 -2.39 19.49 -6.86
N ILE A 48 -3.59 18.99 -7.18
CA ILE A 48 -3.79 17.64 -7.70
C ILE A 48 -3.03 17.47 -9.02
N PHE A 49 -3.21 18.39 -9.97
CA PHE A 49 -2.53 18.35 -11.26
C PHE A 49 -1.00 18.31 -11.11
N TRP A 50 -0.47 19.17 -10.24
CA TRP A 50 0.96 19.19 -9.95
C TRP A 50 1.46 17.88 -9.31
N GLY A 51 0.69 17.32 -8.36
CA GLY A 51 0.99 16.04 -7.74
C GLY A 51 1.04 14.90 -8.76
N PHE A 52 0.05 14.81 -9.64
CA PHE A 52 0.01 13.78 -10.69
C PHE A 52 1.15 13.92 -11.70
N SER A 53 1.57 15.14 -12.04
CA SER A 53 2.74 15.37 -12.90
C SER A 53 4.02 14.80 -12.27
N ARG A 54 4.22 15.03 -10.96
CA ARG A 54 5.36 14.47 -10.20
C ARG A 54 5.30 12.95 -10.10
N VAL A 55 4.13 12.38 -9.84
CA VAL A 55 3.92 10.92 -9.80
C VAL A 55 4.22 10.30 -11.16
N GLY A 56 3.77 10.91 -12.25
CA GLY A 56 4.05 10.45 -13.61
C GLY A 56 5.55 10.40 -13.91
N ALA A 57 6.29 11.46 -13.55
CA ALA A 57 7.74 11.49 -13.69
C ALA A 57 8.44 10.43 -12.81
N GLY A 58 7.96 10.22 -11.58
CA GLY A 58 8.50 9.20 -10.67
C GLY A 58 8.25 7.77 -11.15
N ASN A 59 7.06 7.50 -11.69
CA ASN A 59 6.72 6.18 -12.23
C ASN A 59 7.58 5.83 -13.45
N LYS A 60 7.86 6.77 -14.34
CA LYS A 60 8.79 6.56 -15.47
C LYS A 60 10.18 6.13 -14.99
N LYS A 61 10.75 6.85 -14.02
CA LYS A 61 12.04 6.50 -13.40
C LYS A 61 12.02 5.11 -12.76
N ARG A 62 10.94 4.76 -12.05
CA ARG A 62 10.79 3.42 -11.45
C ARG A 62 10.73 2.33 -12.52
N SER A 63 10.00 2.57 -13.61
CA SER A 63 9.95 1.64 -14.74
C SER A 63 11.33 1.45 -15.39
N GLU A 64 12.09 2.52 -15.59
CA GLU A 64 13.46 2.47 -16.09
C GLU A 64 14.38 1.66 -15.16
N GLN A 65 14.28 1.88 -13.84
CA GLN A 65 15.02 1.11 -12.85
C GLN A 65 14.70 -0.38 -12.92
N HIS A 66 13.42 -0.76 -12.97
CA HIS A 66 13.04 -2.17 -13.07
C HIS A 66 13.47 -2.80 -14.40
N LEU A 67 13.48 -2.04 -15.49
CA LEU A 67 13.98 -2.51 -16.77
C LEU A 67 15.47 -2.79 -16.68
N PHE A 68 16.24 -1.89 -16.06
CA PHE A 68 17.67 -2.09 -15.81
C PHE A 68 17.94 -3.32 -14.94
N GLU A 69 17.22 -3.49 -13.82
CA GLU A 69 17.34 -4.67 -12.95
C GLU A 69 17.03 -5.97 -13.71
N ARG A 70 16.02 -5.98 -14.59
CA ARG A 70 15.72 -7.15 -15.44
C ARG A 70 16.81 -7.43 -16.44
N GLN A 71 17.35 -6.39 -17.07
CA GLN A 71 18.44 -6.53 -18.03
C GLN A 71 19.67 -7.15 -17.36
N GLN A 72 20.05 -6.68 -16.17
CA GLN A 72 21.13 -7.27 -15.39
C GLN A 72 20.89 -8.76 -15.10
N LYS A 73 19.66 -9.12 -14.69
CA LYS A 73 19.30 -10.52 -14.45
C LYS A 73 19.38 -11.37 -15.72
N TYR A 74 18.88 -10.88 -16.85
CA TYR A 74 18.95 -11.62 -18.12
C TYR A 74 20.38 -11.81 -18.62
N THR A 75 21.27 -10.85 -18.37
CA THR A 75 22.69 -11.00 -18.70
C THR A 75 23.35 -12.13 -17.90
N LEU A 76 22.98 -12.30 -16.62
CA LEU A 76 23.55 -13.33 -15.75
C LEU A 76 22.85 -14.70 -15.85
N ALA A 77 21.57 -14.71 -16.26
CA ALA A 77 20.75 -15.91 -16.38
C ALA A 77 21.42 -17.09 -17.12
N PRO A 78 22.05 -16.93 -18.30
CA PRO A 78 22.65 -18.07 -19.00
C PRO A 78 23.83 -18.69 -18.25
N LEU A 79 24.62 -17.88 -17.54
CA LEU A 79 25.72 -18.40 -16.73
C LEU A 79 25.18 -19.22 -15.56
N LEU A 80 24.24 -18.66 -14.80
CA LEU A 80 23.63 -19.34 -13.65
C LEU A 80 22.88 -20.61 -14.08
N GLN A 81 22.18 -20.56 -15.22
CA GLN A 81 21.51 -21.74 -15.77
C GLN A 81 22.51 -22.84 -16.12
N SER A 82 23.66 -22.49 -16.71
CA SER A 82 24.68 -23.47 -17.06
C SER A 82 25.31 -24.14 -15.84
N GLU A 83 25.47 -23.42 -14.73
CA GLU A 83 25.95 -23.98 -13.47
C GLU A 83 24.90 -24.91 -12.86
N ALA A 84 23.64 -24.47 -12.80
CA ALA A 84 22.53 -25.28 -12.30
C ALA A 84 22.33 -26.56 -13.12
N ASP A 85 22.43 -26.49 -14.45
CA ASP A 85 22.32 -27.66 -15.33
C ASP A 85 23.46 -28.67 -15.04
N ARG A 86 24.69 -28.19 -14.79
CA ARG A 86 25.82 -29.06 -14.43
C ARG A 86 25.60 -29.76 -13.10
N GLU A 87 25.16 -29.02 -12.08
CA GLU A 87 24.84 -29.57 -10.76
C GLU A 87 23.71 -30.61 -10.85
N TYR A 88 22.68 -30.31 -11.63
CA TYR A 88 21.55 -31.19 -11.85
C TYR A 88 21.97 -32.52 -12.48
N LEU A 89 22.80 -32.48 -13.55
CA LEU A 89 23.32 -33.69 -14.19
C LEU A 89 24.21 -34.51 -13.25
N MET A 90 25.02 -33.87 -12.40
CA MET A 90 25.82 -34.58 -11.40
C MET A 90 24.93 -35.28 -10.38
N ARG A 91 23.89 -34.61 -9.90
CA ARG A 91 22.91 -35.19 -8.98
C ARG A 91 22.18 -36.37 -9.60
N GLU A 92 21.72 -36.25 -10.85
CA GLU A 92 21.04 -37.35 -11.55
C GLU A 92 21.95 -38.58 -11.70
N LYS A 93 23.23 -38.39 -12.07
CA LYS A 93 24.18 -39.50 -12.14
C LYS A 93 24.30 -40.25 -10.80
N LEU A 94 24.45 -39.51 -9.70
CA LEU A 94 24.53 -40.10 -8.36
C LEU A 94 23.24 -40.83 -7.96
N LEU A 95 22.08 -40.31 -8.37
CA LEU A 95 20.79 -40.96 -8.10
C LEU A 95 20.65 -42.24 -8.92
N LEU A 96 21.03 -42.24 -10.20
CA LEU A 96 21.02 -43.44 -11.05
C LEU A 96 21.96 -44.53 -10.53
N GLU A 97 23.16 -44.15 -10.06
CA GLU A 97 24.09 -45.09 -9.42
C GLU A 97 23.58 -45.66 -8.09
N ARG A 98 22.81 -44.87 -7.34
CA ARG A 98 22.17 -45.35 -6.10
C ARG A 98 20.98 -46.25 -6.40
N GLU A 99 20.15 -45.84 -7.37
CA GLU A 99 19.01 -46.62 -7.84
C GLU A 99 19.49 -47.98 -8.36
N SER A 100 20.55 -48.01 -9.17
CA SER A 100 21.10 -49.25 -9.72
C SER A 100 21.48 -50.22 -8.62
N LYS A 101 22.14 -49.74 -7.55
CA LYS A 101 22.59 -50.55 -6.41
C LYS A 101 21.43 -51.03 -5.53
N ILE A 102 20.41 -50.19 -5.33
CA ILE A 102 19.27 -50.51 -4.47
C ILE A 102 18.32 -51.49 -5.17
N MET A 103 18.18 -51.38 -6.49
CA MET A 103 17.16 -52.12 -7.26
C MET A 103 17.70 -53.37 -7.96
N GLU A 104 18.93 -53.81 -7.65
CA GLU A 104 19.54 -55.01 -8.27
C GLU A 104 18.69 -56.27 -8.10
N GLU A 105 18.01 -56.40 -6.95
CA GLU A 105 17.28 -57.61 -6.57
C GLU A 105 15.82 -57.66 -7.09
N VAL A 106 15.32 -56.57 -7.69
CA VAL A 106 13.91 -56.45 -8.08
C VAL A 106 13.69 -56.85 -9.55
N PRO A 107 12.93 -57.94 -9.83
CA PRO A 107 12.74 -58.39 -11.20
C PRO A 107 11.90 -57.41 -12.02
N GLY A 108 12.36 -57.08 -13.23
CA GLY A 108 11.64 -56.22 -14.18
C GLY A 108 11.83 -54.71 -13.97
N TRP A 109 12.64 -54.29 -12.99
CA TRP A 109 12.97 -52.88 -12.80
C TRP A 109 13.91 -52.37 -13.89
N LYS A 110 13.64 -51.18 -14.43
CA LYS A 110 14.49 -50.50 -15.42
C LYS A 110 15.08 -49.25 -14.80
N ILE A 111 16.39 -49.27 -14.55
CA ILE A 111 17.13 -48.13 -14.00
C ILE A 111 17.00 -46.92 -14.93
N GLY A 112 16.68 -45.75 -14.38
CA GLY A 112 16.49 -44.53 -15.17
C GLY A 112 15.32 -44.59 -16.16
N GLY A 113 14.36 -45.50 -15.95
CA GLY A 113 13.15 -45.57 -16.76
C GLY A 113 12.29 -44.30 -16.60
N SER A 114 11.96 -43.63 -17.71
CA SER A 114 11.02 -42.52 -17.70
C SER A 114 9.64 -42.99 -17.21
N THR A 115 9.07 -42.30 -16.24
CA THR A 115 7.68 -42.49 -15.81
C THR A 115 6.68 -42.03 -16.88
N TYR A 116 7.11 -41.12 -17.77
CA TYR A 116 6.28 -40.57 -18.82
C TYR A 116 6.40 -41.40 -20.11
N HIS A 117 5.29 -41.54 -20.82
CA HIS A 117 5.22 -42.24 -22.12
C HIS A 117 5.83 -41.46 -23.29
N GLY A 118 6.14 -40.17 -23.10
CA GLY A 118 6.73 -39.31 -24.13
C GLY A 118 8.27 -39.33 -24.14
N THR A 119 8.86 -38.85 -25.24
CA THR A 119 10.32 -38.72 -25.41
C THR A 119 10.87 -37.37 -24.95
N ARG A 120 10.01 -36.46 -24.50
CA ARG A 120 10.41 -35.15 -23.98
C ARG A 120 11.06 -35.31 -22.62
N TRP A 121 12.22 -34.70 -22.44
CA TRP A 121 12.85 -34.59 -21.12
C TRP A 121 11.98 -33.73 -20.19
N THR A 122 11.74 -34.25 -18.99
CA THR A 122 11.00 -33.58 -17.91
C THR A 122 11.89 -33.51 -16.67
N PRO A 123 11.93 -32.36 -15.98
CA PRO A 123 12.70 -32.26 -14.75
C PRO A 123 12.13 -33.20 -13.69
N ALA A 124 13.00 -33.86 -12.94
CA ALA A 124 12.58 -34.73 -11.85
C ALA A 124 11.85 -33.92 -10.78
N HIS A 125 10.72 -34.46 -10.29
CA HIS A 125 10.02 -33.84 -9.18
C HIS A 125 10.88 -33.94 -7.92
N VAL A 126 11.28 -32.80 -7.38
CA VAL A 126 11.90 -32.74 -6.07
C VAL A 126 10.76 -32.84 -5.06
N CYS A 127 10.70 -33.96 -4.33
CA CYS A 127 9.79 -34.05 -3.19
C CYS A 127 10.33 -33.10 -2.11
N ASP A 128 9.63 -32.00 -1.87
CA ASP A 128 9.94 -31.11 -0.75
C ASP A 128 9.60 -31.86 0.55
N THR A 129 10.58 -32.59 1.08
CA THR A 129 10.42 -33.35 2.32
C THR A 129 10.24 -32.42 3.52
N ASP A 130 10.61 -31.15 3.38
CA ASP A 130 10.47 -30.14 4.41
C ASP A 130 9.17 -29.33 4.26
N LYS A 131 8.15 -29.71 5.03
CA LYS A 131 6.85 -29.02 5.05
C LYS A 131 6.94 -27.57 5.58
N ALA A 132 8.06 -27.16 6.20
CA ALA A 132 8.23 -25.81 6.73
C ALA A 132 8.24 -24.73 5.63
N TYR A 133 8.65 -25.09 4.41
CA TYR A 133 8.70 -24.19 3.26
C TYR A 133 7.41 -24.14 2.42
N GLN A 134 6.45 -25.06 2.65
CA GLN A 134 5.17 -25.08 1.94
C GLN A 134 4.16 -24.04 2.46
N LYS A 135 4.58 -23.06 3.26
CA LYS A 135 3.72 -21.93 3.63
C LYS A 135 3.72 -20.88 2.52
N LYS A 136 2.70 -20.93 1.68
CA LYS A 136 1.89 -19.78 1.25
C LYS A 136 0.49 -20.22 0.88
#